data_AF-A0A7V1L2Y9-F1
#
_entry.id   AF-A0A7V1L2Y9-F1
#
_cell.length_a   1.000
_cell.length_b   1.000
_cell.length_c   1.000
_cell.angle_alpha   90.00
_cell.angle_beta   90.00
_cell.angle_gamma   90.00
#
_symmetry.space_group_name_H-M   'P 1'
#
loop_
_entity.id
_entity.type
_entity.pdbx_description
1 polymer ?
#
loop_
_entity_poly.entity_id
_entity_poly.type
_entity_poly.pdbx_seq_one_letter_code
_entity_poly.pdbx_strand_id
1 'polypeptide(L)'
;VATSLNEAFDIARASDGGEEVFIIGGAFVYEQTIDLVDRLYITFVDGHFDGNKFFPVIDPKKWREVSRRRKESDEQNKYNMDFVVFNRVTAQGL
;
A
#
# COMPACT_ATOMS: atom_id res chain seq x y z
N VAL A 1 -2.33 -10.89 18.78
CA VAL A 1 -1.33 -9.80 18.95
C VAL A 1 0.02 -10.41 18.64
N ALA A 2 0.89 -9.71 17.91
CA ALA A 2 2.23 -10.16 17.55
C ALA A 2 3.30 -9.22 18.13
N THR A 3 4.51 -9.72 18.32
CA THR A 3 5.68 -8.99 18.83
C THR A 3 6.77 -8.80 17.78
N SER A 4 6.60 -9.35 16.58
CA SER A 4 7.48 -9.15 15.43
C SER A 4 6.68 -9.17 14.12
N LEU A 5 7.28 -8.69 13.02
CA LEU A 5 6.66 -8.74 11.69
C LEU A 5 6.43 -10.17 11.21
N ASN A 6 7.39 -11.08 11.43
CA ASN A 6 7.25 -12.48 11.04
C ASN A 6 6.09 -13.15 11.78
N GLU A 7 6.02 -12.97 13.11
CA GLU A 7 4.89 -13.48 13.90
C GLU A 7 3.55 -12.88 13.44
N ALA A 8 3.52 -11.60 13.09
CA ALA A 8 2.32 -10.97 12.55
C ALA A 8 1.88 -11.59 11.22
N PHE A 9 2.83 -11.87 10.31
CA PHE A 9 2.55 -12.54 9.05
C PHE A 9 2.07 -13.98 9.26
N ASP A 10 2.68 -14.72 10.18
CA ASP A 10 2.29 -16.11 10.45
C ASP A 10 0.87 -16.18 11.04
N ILE A 11 0.54 -15.31 11.99
CA ILE A 11 -0.82 -15.21 12.55
C ILE A 11 -1.83 -14.84 11.45
N ALA A 12 -1.51 -13.85 10.60
CA ALA A 12 -2.41 -13.39 9.55
C ALA A 12 -2.68 -14.49 8.50
N ARG A 13 -1.64 -15.22 8.08
CA ARG A 13 -1.76 -16.33 7.11
C ARG A 13 -2.53 -17.53 7.65
N ALA A 14 -2.51 -17.74 8.96
CA ALA A 14 -3.24 -18.83 9.61
C ALA A 14 -4.71 -18.50 9.92
N SER A 15 -5.14 -17.25 9.67
CA SER A 15 -6.51 -16.79 9.92
C SER A 15 -7.41 -17.01 8.69
N ASP A 16 -8.74 -17.02 8.89
CA ASP A 16 -9.69 -17.04 7.78
C ASP A 16 -9.46 -15.84 6.85
N GLY A 17 -9.28 -16.10 5.54
CA GLY A 17 -8.90 -15.07 4.55
C GLY A 17 -7.40 -14.76 4.49
N GLY A 18 -6.56 -15.58 5.15
CA GLY A 18 -5.11 -15.43 5.20
C GLY A 18 -4.36 -15.66 3.88
N GLU A 19 -5.07 -15.95 2.78
CA GLU A 19 -4.49 -16.07 1.45
C GLU A 19 -3.93 -14.73 0.93
N GLU A 20 -4.53 -13.60 1.33
CA GLU A 20 -4.02 -12.25 1.04
C GLU A 20 -3.91 -11.43 2.34
N VAL A 21 -2.68 -11.09 2.71
CA VAL A 21 -2.39 -10.32 3.93
C VAL A 21 -2.21 -8.84 3.59
N PHE A 22 -3.04 -7.99 4.19
CA PHE A 22 -2.98 -6.54 4.01
C PHE A 22 -2.22 -5.86 5.15
N ILE A 23 -1.26 -5.02 4.78
CA ILE A 23 -0.58 -4.11 5.71
C ILE A 23 -1.30 -2.76 5.66
N ILE A 24 -1.95 -2.39 6.77
CA ILE A 24 -2.79 -1.19 6.85
C ILE A 24 -2.13 -0.02 7.60
N GLY A 25 -0.81 -0.10 7.82
CA GLY A 25 0.01 0.97 8.41
C GLY A 25 0.32 0.76 9.90
N GLY A 26 0.81 1.79 10.61
CA GLY A 26 1.12 3.15 10.14
C GLY A 26 2.47 3.30 9.42
N ALA A 27 2.95 4.54 9.25
CA ALA A 27 4.17 4.88 8.48
C ALA A 27 5.40 3.99 8.79
N PHE A 28 5.70 3.76 10.06
CA PHE A 28 6.84 2.92 10.47
C PHE A 28 6.69 1.45 10.04
N VAL A 29 5.46 0.93 10.00
CA VAL A 29 5.20 -0.43 9.50
C VAL A 29 5.37 -0.46 7.98
N TYR A 30 4.88 0.56 7.26
CA TYR A 30 5.09 0.67 5.82
C TYR A 30 6.58 0.72 5.45
N GLU A 31 7.38 1.51 6.16
CA GLU A 31 8.84 1.60 5.94
C GLU A 31 9.54 0.25 6.05
N GLN A 32 9.17 -0.57 7.04
CA GLN A 32 9.77 -1.89 7.25
C GLN A 32 9.29 -2.95 6.26
N THR A 33 8.14 -2.73 5.61
CA THR A 33 7.43 -3.78 4.86
C THR A 33 7.29 -3.48 3.37
N ILE A 34 7.59 -2.26 2.92
CA ILE A 34 7.51 -1.88 1.51
C ILE A 34 8.34 -2.81 0.61
N ASP A 35 9.47 -3.33 1.09
CA ASP A 35 10.30 -4.27 0.33
C ASP A 35 9.87 -5.75 0.45
N LEU A 36 8.84 -6.04 1.25
CA LEU A 36 8.32 -7.39 1.50
C LEU A 36 6.99 -7.68 0.79
N VAL A 37 6.25 -6.66 0.36
CA VAL A 37 4.91 -6.82 -0.23
C VAL A 37 4.93 -6.99 -1.75
N ASP A 38 3.94 -7.70 -2.30
CA ASP A 38 3.83 -7.94 -3.74
C ASP A 38 3.10 -6.81 -4.49
N ARG A 39 2.21 -6.11 -3.79
CA ARG A 39 1.27 -5.15 -4.35
C ARG A 39 1.03 -3.97 -3.41
N LEU A 40 0.84 -2.79 -3.99
CA LEU A 40 0.37 -1.60 -3.27
C LEU A 40 -1.03 -1.22 -3.78
N TYR A 41 -1.94 -0.99 -2.84
CA TYR A 41 -3.24 -0.37 -3.09
C TYR A 41 -3.18 1.04 -2.48
N ILE A 42 -3.06 2.06 -3.32
CA ILE A 42 -2.82 3.44 -2.91
C ILE A 42 -3.99 4.31 -3.34
N THR A 43 -4.51 5.11 -2.41
CA THR A 43 -5.44 6.19 -2.73
C THR A 43 -4.66 7.50 -2.70
N PHE A 44 -4.49 8.13 -3.86
CA PHE A 44 -4.00 9.51 -3.92
C PHE A 44 -5.18 10.45 -3.72
N VAL A 45 -5.13 11.27 -2.67
CA VAL A 45 -6.14 12.31 -2.41
C VAL A 45 -5.58 13.64 -2.90
N ASP A 46 -6.29 14.30 -3.81
CA ASP A 46 -5.90 15.58 -4.42
C ASP A 46 -6.21 16.74 -3.46
N GLY A 47 -5.33 16.93 -2.49
CA GLY A 47 -5.45 17.97 -1.47
C GLY A 47 -4.10 18.26 -0.80
N HIS A 48 -4.05 19.37 -0.08
CA HIS A 48 -2.87 19.78 0.69
C HIS A 48 -3.21 19.69 2.17
N PHE A 49 -2.39 18.96 2.92
CA PHE A 49 -2.61 18.66 4.34
C PHE A 49 -1.30 18.78 5.11
N ASP A 50 -1.39 19.26 6.35
CA ASP A 50 -0.26 19.19 7.28
C ASP A 50 -0.07 17.75 7.76
N GLY A 51 1.17 17.27 7.77
CA GLY A 51 1.49 15.90 8.17
C GLY A 51 2.93 15.76 8.65
N ASN A 52 3.14 14.86 9.62
CA ASN A 52 4.45 14.53 10.18
C ASN A 52 4.85 13.07 9.96
N LYS A 53 4.05 12.32 9.19
CA LYS A 53 4.24 10.93 8.82
C LYS A 53 3.92 10.79 7.34
N PHE A 54 4.76 10.03 6.63
CA PHE A 54 4.68 9.89 5.18
C PHE A 54 4.70 8.42 4.81
N PHE A 55 4.07 8.09 3.69
CA PHE A 55 4.23 6.78 3.06
C PHE A 55 5.63 6.69 2.42
N PRO A 56 6.27 5.51 2.37
CA PRO A 56 7.55 5.35 1.69
C PRO A 56 7.51 5.77 0.22
N VAL A 57 8.67 6.17 -0.33
CA VAL A 57 8.79 6.51 -1.75
C VAL A 57 8.46 5.29 -2.61
N ILE A 58 7.50 5.44 -3.53
CA ILE A 58 7.18 4.44 -4.54
C ILE A 58 8.19 4.57 -5.68
N ASP A 59 9.33 3.87 -5.56
CA ASP A 59 10.38 3.87 -6.58
C ASP A 59 9.89 3.23 -7.89
N PRO A 60 9.86 3.96 -9.03
CA PRO A 60 9.41 3.42 -10.32
C PRO A 60 10.28 2.27 -10.85
N LYS A 61 11.48 2.06 -10.31
CA LYS A 61 12.31 0.88 -10.62
C LYS A 61 11.79 -0.39 -9.93
N LYS A 62 11.14 -0.25 -8.77
CA LYS A 62 10.60 -1.34 -7.97
C LYS A 62 9.10 -1.55 -8.18
N TRP A 63 8.37 -0.52 -8.61
CA TRP A 63 6.91 -0.53 -8.67
C TRP A 63 6.40 -0.09 -10.04
N ARG A 64 5.46 -0.87 -10.58
CA ARG A 64 4.76 -0.54 -11.83
C ARG A 64 3.27 -0.39 -11.55
N GLU A 65 2.73 0.77 -11.93
CA GLU A 65 1.29 1.01 -11.93
C GLU A 65 0.62 0.03 -12.91
N VAL A 66 -0.43 -0.65 -12.45
CA VAL A 66 -1.20 -1.62 -13.25
C VAL A 66 -2.67 -1.26 -13.38
N SER A 67 -3.16 -0.35 -12.55
CA SER A 67 -4.53 0.17 -12.61
C SER A 67 -4.61 1.54 -11.97
N ARG A 68 -5.41 2.43 -12.54
CA ARG A 68 -5.78 3.73 -11.97
C ARG A 68 -7.23 4.01 -12.27
N ARG A 69 -7.98 4.38 -11.23
CA ARG A 69 -9.37 4.84 -11.34
C ARG A 69 -9.52 6.18 -10.64
N ARG A 70 -9.87 7.20 -11.42
CA ARG A 70 -10.25 8.53 -10.92
C ARG A 70 -11.65 8.49 -10.33
N LYS A 71 -11.83 9.15 -9.19
CA LYS A 71 -13.11 9.54 -8.59
C LYS A 71 -13.08 11.04 -8.35
N GLU A 72 -13.94 11.76 -9.06
CA GLU A 72 -14.14 13.18 -8.81
C GLU A 72 -14.80 13.40 -7.44
N SER A 73 -14.57 14.57 -6.86
CA SER A 73 -15.21 15.00 -5.62
C SER A 73 -16.72 15.04 -5.76
N ASP A 74 -17.43 14.74 -4.67
CA ASP A 74 -18.89 14.76 -4.59
C ASP A 74 -19.32 15.23 -3.19
N GLU A 75 -20.63 15.24 -2.93
CA GLU A 75 -21.18 15.67 -1.63
C GLU A 75 -20.64 14.86 -0.44
N GLN A 76 -20.20 13.62 -0.66
CA GLN A 76 -19.66 12.73 0.36
C GLN A 76 -18.13 12.78 0.45
N ASN A 77 -17.44 13.23 -0.61
CA ASN A 77 -15.98 13.18 -0.77
C ASN A 77 -15.48 14.51 -1.31
N LYS A 78 -14.91 15.36 -0.44
CA LYS A 78 -14.54 16.74 -0.77
C LYS A 78 -13.38 16.89 -1.76
N TYR A 79 -12.61 15.84 -1.98
CA TYR A 79 -11.40 15.88 -2.82
C TYR A 79 -11.50 14.85 -3.94
N ASN A 80 -10.89 15.19 -5.08
CA ASN A 80 -10.64 14.21 -6.12
C ASN A 80 -9.70 13.12 -5.59
N MET A 81 -9.92 11.89 -6.02
CA MET A 81 -9.09 10.76 -5.62
C MET A 81 -8.73 9.88 -6.82
N ASP A 82 -7.51 9.37 -6.82
CA ASP A 82 -7.11 8.27 -7.69
C ASP A 82 -6.89 7.01 -6.87
N PHE A 83 -7.64 5.96 -7.16
CA PHE A 83 -7.40 4.61 -6.65
C PHE A 83 -6.42 3.92 -7.59
N VAL A 84 -5.21 3.66 -7.10
CA VAL A 84 -4.09 3.17 -7.91
C VAL A 84 -3.58 1.86 -7.34
N VAL A 85 -3.33 0.90 -8.23
CA VAL A 85 -2.72 -0.39 -7.90
C VAL A 85 -1.35 -0.46 -8.53
N PHE A 86 -0.33 -0.80 -7.73
CA PHE A 86 1.02 -1.08 -8.21
C PHE A 86 1.38 -2.54 -7.95
N ASN A 87 2.03 -3.19 -8.91
CA ASN A 87 2.71 -4.47 -8.68
C ASN A 87 4.22 -4.24 -8.58
N ARG A 88 4.89 -5.06 -7.77
CA ARG A 88 6.35 -5.10 -7.75
C ARG A 88 6.87 -5.48 -9.15
N VAL A 89 7.88 -4.77 -9.63
CA VAL A 89 8.63 -5.14 -10.83
C VAL A 89 9.50 -6.32 -10.44
N THR A 90 9.13 -7.52 -10.89
CA THR A 90 10.05 -8.66 -10.85
C THR A 90 11.04 -8.51 -12.00
N ALA A 91 12.33 -8.73 -11.73
CA ALA A 91 13.32 -8.86 -12.79
C ALA A 91 12.97 -10.12 -13.59
N GLN A 92 12.16 -9.97 -14.64
CA GLN A 92 12.04 -10.98 -15.68
C GLN A 92 13.42 -11.09 -16.33
N GLY A 93 13.96 -12.32 -16.31
CA GLY A 93 15.34 -12.64 -16.64
C GLY A 93 15.87 -11.94 -17.89
N LEU A 94 17.12 -11.48 -17.78
CA LEU A 94 18.02 -11.42 -18.93
C LEU A 94 18.27 -12.83 -19.46
#